data_AF-A0A0E3BDA1-F1
#
_entry.id   AF-A0A0E3BDA1-F1
#
_cell.length_a   1.000
_cell.length_b   1.000
_cell.length_c   1.000
_cell.angle_alpha   90.00
_cell.angle_beta   90.00
_cell.angle_gamma   90.00
#
_symmetry.space_group_name_H-M   'P 1'
#
loop_
_entity.id
_entity.type
_entity.pdbx_description
1 polymer ?
#
loop_
_entity_poly.entity_id
_entity_poly.type
_entity_poly.pdbx_seq_one_letter_code
_entity_poly.pdbx_strand_id
1 'polypeptide(L)'
;MTVHVHAANEVHIAEVPAGTKAARIPVAATPAIPPHQQRVLDEKQELDIRITRLDEFILRNALFRQLDPDEQARMRRQLDVMRELSVILGERIASF
;
A
#
# COMPACT_ATOMS: atom_id res chain seq x y z
N MET A 1 -25.19 -19.21 -1.14
CA MET A 1 -23.91 -18.75 -0.56
C MET A 1 -22.82 -19.45 -1.35
N THR A 2 -22.35 -18.78 -2.41
CA THR A 2 -21.52 -19.41 -3.43
C THR A 2 -20.30 -18.53 -3.67
N VAL A 3 -19.15 -19.12 -3.37
CA VAL A 3 -17.80 -18.56 -3.50
C VAL A 3 -17.56 -18.18 -4.96
N HIS A 4 -17.27 -16.92 -5.25
CA HIS A 4 -16.78 -16.50 -6.56
C HIS A 4 -15.29 -16.80 -6.64
N VAL A 5 -14.96 -17.93 -7.28
CA VAL A 5 -13.61 -18.24 -7.74
C VAL A 5 -13.43 -17.48 -9.06
N HIS A 6 -12.55 -16.47 -9.07
CA HIS A 6 -12.24 -15.71 -10.27
C HIS A 6 -11.20 -16.49 -11.09
N ALA A 7 -11.69 -17.24 -12.08
CA ALA A 7 -10.88 -17.87 -13.11
C ALA A 7 -11.37 -17.39 -14.47
N ALA A 8 -10.55 -16.61 -15.17
CA ALA A 8 -10.23 -16.78 -16.59
C ALA A 8 -9.42 -15.56 -17.06
N ASN A 9 -8.11 -15.77 -17.17
CA ASN A 9 -7.22 -14.95 -17.97
C ASN A 9 -7.55 -15.22 -19.46
N GLU A 10 -8.47 -14.46 -20.04
CA GLU A 10 -8.74 -14.51 -21.47
C GLU A 10 -7.85 -13.49 -22.20
N VAL A 11 -6.77 -14.01 -22.80
CA VAL A 11 -5.97 -13.27 -23.78
C VAL A 11 -6.85 -13.10 -25.02
N HIS A 12 -7.39 -11.90 -25.22
CA HIS A 12 -8.13 -11.57 -26.44
C HIS A 12 -7.13 -11.46 -27.61
N ILE A 13 -7.02 -12.51 -28.41
CA ILE A 13 -6.17 -12.55 -29.60
C ILE A 13 -6.98 -11.89 -30.73
N ALA A 14 -6.75 -10.59 -30.97
CA ALA A 14 -7.28 -9.92 -32.15
C ALA A 14 -6.53 -10.42 -33.39
N GLU A 15 -7.23 -11.08 -34.29
CA GLU A 15 -6.71 -11.49 -35.60
C GLU A 15 -6.48 -10.24 -36.46
N VAL A 16 -5.21 -9.94 -36.75
CA VAL A 16 -4.80 -8.76 -37.55
C VAL A 16 -4.75 -9.17 -39.03
N PRO A 17 -5.48 -8.50 -39.95
CA PRO A 17 -5.42 -8.84 -41.36
C PRO A 17 -4.06 -8.48 -41.95
N ALA A 18 -3.52 -9.41 -42.73
CA ALA A 18 -2.22 -9.29 -43.40
C ALA A 18 -2.23 -8.13 -44.40
N GLY A 19 -1.41 -7.11 -44.14
CA GLY A 19 -1.20 -6.06 -45.14
C GLY A 19 -0.83 -4.67 -44.65
N THR A 20 -0.13 -4.51 -43.53
CA THR A 20 0.59 -3.26 -43.23
C THR A 20 1.85 -3.61 -42.48
N LYS A 21 3.01 -3.16 -42.98
CA LYS A 21 4.29 -3.20 -42.24
C LYS A 21 4.19 -2.20 -41.08
N ALA A 22 3.40 -2.55 -40.06
CA ALA A 22 3.30 -1.81 -38.84
C ALA A 22 4.67 -1.92 -38.15
N ALA A 23 5.41 -0.81 -38.16
CA ALA A 23 6.52 -0.64 -37.24
C ALA A 23 5.99 -0.99 -35.85
N ARG A 24 6.47 -2.11 -35.30
CA ARG A 24 6.19 -2.51 -33.93
C ARG A 24 6.81 -1.43 -33.04
N ILE A 25 6.03 -0.40 -32.71
CA ILE A 25 6.39 0.52 -31.64
C ILE A 25 6.51 -0.38 -30.41
N PRO A 26 7.69 -0.48 -29.77
CA PRO A 26 7.76 -1.15 -28.48
C PRO A 26 6.88 -0.30 -27.56
N VAL A 27 5.70 -0.81 -27.20
CA VAL A 27 5.04 -0.38 -25.96
C VAL A 27 6.10 -0.57 -24.90
N ALA A 28 6.66 0.53 -24.41
CA ALA A 28 7.65 0.52 -23.36
C ALA A 28 7.07 -0.32 -22.23
N ALA A 29 7.68 -1.47 -21.95
CA ALA A 29 7.31 -2.27 -20.81
C ALA A 29 7.51 -1.37 -19.59
N THR A 30 6.42 -0.91 -18.99
CA THR A 30 6.48 -0.20 -17.72
C THR A 30 7.34 -1.03 -16.79
N PRO A 31 8.46 -0.50 -16.25
CA PRO A 31 9.32 -1.30 -15.40
C PRO A 31 8.48 -1.76 -14.20
N ALA A 32 8.27 -3.06 -14.10
CA ALA A 32 7.58 -3.64 -12.95
C ALA A 32 8.44 -3.39 -11.72
N ILE A 33 7.84 -2.80 -10.68
CA ILE A 33 8.51 -2.57 -9.40
C ILE A 33 8.99 -3.92 -8.85
N PRO A 34 10.28 -4.08 -8.49
CA PRO A 34 10.79 -5.30 -7.90
C PRO A 34 9.95 -5.71 -6.67
N PRO A 35 9.67 -7.01 -6.45
CA PRO A 35 8.80 -7.45 -5.36
C PRO A 35 9.21 -6.95 -3.97
N HIS A 36 10.52 -6.83 -3.72
CA HIS A 36 11.03 -6.33 -2.45
C HIS A 36 10.77 -4.82 -2.25
N GLN A 37 10.72 -4.02 -3.32
CA GLN A 37 10.36 -2.59 -3.27
C GLN A 37 8.85 -2.43 -3.12
N GLN A 38 8.06 -3.23 -3.84
CA GLN A 38 6.60 -3.24 -3.72
C GLN A 38 6.16 -3.54 -2.28
N ARG A 39 6.81 -4.52 -1.63
CA ARG A 39 6.55 -4.84 -0.21
C ARG A 39 6.73 -3.62 0.70
N VAL A 40 7.73 -2.77 0.46
CA VAL A 40 8.00 -1.58 1.29
C VAL A 40 6.97 -0.48 1.03
N LEU A 41 6.54 -0.31 -0.22
CA LEU A 41 5.46 0.61 -0.57
C LEU A 41 4.15 0.21 0.12
N ASP A 42 3.78 -1.05 0.03
CA ASP A 42 2.57 -1.60 0.64
C ASP A 42 2.63 -1.47 2.17
N GLU A 43 3.78 -1.82 2.77
CA GLU A 43 4.02 -1.70 4.21
C GLU A 43 3.87 -0.25 4.68
N LYS A 44 4.45 0.71 3.96
CA LYS A 44 4.32 2.14 4.29
C LYS A 44 2.88 2.61 4.19
N GLN A 45 2.19 2.28 3.10
CA GLN A 45 0.82 2.69 2.88
C GLN A 45 -0.10 2.18 4.00
N GLU A 46 0.02 0.89 4.35
CA GLU A 46 -0.77 0.30 5.41
C GLU A 46 -0.44 0.92 6.78
N LEU A 47 0.83 1.21 7.04
CA LEU A 47 1.27 1.86 8.27
C LEU A 47 0.73 3.29 8.40
N ASP A 48 0.76 4.08 7.34
CA ASP A 48 0.26 5.47 7.33
C ASP A 48 -1.25 5.53 7.60
N ILE A 49 -2.02 4.57 7.07
CA ILE A 49 -3.45 4.40 7.40
C ILE A 49 -3.63 4.09 8.88
N ARG A 50 -2.83 3.18 9.45
CA ARG A 50 -2.90 2.82 10.87
C ARG A 50 -2.50 3.98 11.78
N ILE A 51 -1.48 4.77 11.41
CA ILE A 51 -1.08 6.01 12.10
C ILE A 51 -2.25 6.97 12.15
N THR A 52 -2.89 7.24 11.01
CA THR A 52 -4.01 8.18 10.92
C THR A 52 -5.16 7.77 11.84
N ARG A 53 -5.54 6.49 11.82
CA ARG A 53 -6.61 5.97 12.67
C ARG A 53 -6.30 6.09 14.17
N LEU A 54 -5.07 5.76 14.57
CA LEU A 54 -4.65 5.84 15.97
C LEU A 54 -4.57 7.30 16.43
N ASP A 55 -4.01 8.19 15.61
CA ASP A 55 -3.94 9.63 15.88
C ASP A 55 -5.35 10.23 16.02
N GLU A 56 -6.26 9.92 15.10
CA GLU A 56 -7.66 10.35 15.19
C GLU A 56 -8.35 9.83 16.45
N PHE A 57 -8.13 8.57 16.83
CA PHE A 57 -8.67 8.03 18.07
C PHE A 57 -8.15 8.79 19.29
N ILE A 58 -6.84 9.03 19.36
CA ILE A 58 -6.19 9.75 20.47
C ILE A 58 -6.68 11.20 20.56
N LEU A 59 -6.83 11.89 19.43
CA LEU A 59 -7.16 13.32 19.39
C LEU A 59 -8.65 13.61 19.50
N ARG A 60 -9.50 12.79 18.89
CA ARG A 60 -10.92 13.12 18.67
C ARG A 60 -11.88 12.24 19.44
N ASN A 61 -11.49 11.04 19.85
CA ASN A 61 -12.40 10.12 20.53
C ASN A 61 -12.46 10.40 22.03
N ALA A 62 -13.66 10.66 22.56
CA ALA A 62 -13.87 10.90 23.99
C ALA A 62 -13.51 9.69 24.88
N LEU A 63 -13.61 8.47 24.35
CA LEU A 63 -13.26 7.25 25.07
C LEU A 63 -11.78 7.21 25.46
N PHE A 64 -10.89 7.76 24.62
CA PHE A 64 -9.46 7.80 24.94
C PHE A 64 -9.19 8.53 26.26
N ARG A 65 -9.93 9.62 26.54
CA ARG A 65 -9.81 10.39 27.80
C ARG A 65 -10.30 9.62 29.02
N GLN A 66 -11.09 8.57 28.83
CA GLN A 66 -11.63 7.72 29.90
C GLN A 66 -10.76 6.50 30.17
N LEU A 67 -9.78 6.22 29.32
CA LEU A 67 -8.83 5.12 29.52
C LEU A 67 -7.90 5.41 30.69
N ASP A 68 -7.42 4.33 31.30
CA ASP A 68 -6.37 4.38 32.30
C ASP A 68 -5.14 5.17 31.77
N PRO A 69 -4.51 6.03 32.59
CA PRO A 69 -3.37 6.84 32.15
C PRO A 69 -2.21 6.04 31.54
N ASP A 70 -1.94 4.84 32.05
CA ASP A 70 -0.87 3.99 31.53
C ASP A 70 -1.24 3.44 30.15
N GLU A 71 -2.52 3.16 29.90
CA GLU A 71 -3.00 2.77 28.57
C GLU A 71 -2.89 3.93 27.59
N GLN A 72 -3.28 5.13 27.99
CA GLN A 72 -3.09 6.31 27.17
C GLN A 72 -1.62 6.54 26.81
N ALA A 73 -0.70 6.32 27.76
CA ALA A 73 0.73 6.43 27.53
C ALA A 73 1.25 5.37 26.56
N ARG A 74 0.80 4.11 26.68
CA ARG A 74 1.14 3.04 25.74
C ARG A 74 0.68 3.35 24.32
N MET A 75 -0.55 3.84 24.13
CA MET A 75 -1.09 4.18 22.81
C MET A 75 -0.33 5.36 22.15
N ARG A 76 0.07 6.37 22.94
CA ARG A 76 0.92 7.47 22.43
C ARG A 76 2.29 6.97 22.00
N ARG A 77 2.93 6.15 22.84
CA ARG A 77 4.22 5.53 22.49
C ARG A 77 4.12 4.66 21.24
N GLN A 78 3.03 3.90 21.10
CA GLN A 78 2.76 3.13 19.89
C GLN A 78 2.70 4.05 18.65
N LEU A 79 1.96 5.15 18.72
CA LEU A 79 1.87 6.13 17.63
C LEU A 79 3.23 6.71 17.26
N ASP A 80 4.06 7.04 18.25
CA ASP A 80 5.40 7.59 18.04
C ASP A 80 6.31 6.59 17.31
N VAL A 81 6.33 5.32 17.76
CA VAL A 81 7.12 4.25 17.11
C VAL A 81 6.63 3.99 15.68
N MET A 82 5.31 4.01 15.45
CA MET A 82 4.75 3.85 14.11
C MET A 82 5.17 5.00 13.18
N ARG A 83 5.19 6.25 13.67
CA ARG A 83 5.66 7.40 12.91
C ARG A 83 7.14 7.28 12.54
N GLU A 84 7.97 6.87 13.50
CA GLU A 84 9.40 6.61 13.26
C GLU A 84 9.60 5.54 12.18
N LEU A 85 8.87 4.42 12.28
CA LEU A 85 8.92 3.38 11.25
C LEU A 85 8.47 3.89 9.88
N SER A 86 7.42 4.73 9.81
CA SER A 86 6.97 5.31 8.55
C SER A 86 8.03 6.22 7.89
N VAL A 87 8.80 6.95 8.71
CA VAL A 87 9.95 7.75 8.24
C VAL A 87 11.01 6.82 7.64
N ILE A 88 11.41 5.77 8.36
CA ILE A 88 12.39 4.78 7.88
C ILE A 88 11.94 4.13 6.57
N LEU A 89 10.65 3.77 6.46
CA LEU A 89 10.11 3.22 5.21
C LEU A 89 10.18 4.24 4.07
N GLY A 90 9.94 5.53 4.35
CA GLY A 90 10.12 6.62 3.39
C GLY A 90 11.56 6.78 2.92
N GLU A 91 12.53 6.71 3.83
CA GLU A 91 13.97 6.73 3.50
C GLU A 91 14.38 5.54 2.62
N ARG A 92 13.86 4.34 2.93
CA ARG A 92 14.08 3.13 2.11
C ARG A 92 13.52 3.30 0.71
N ILE A 93 12.31 3.85 0.57
CA ILE A 93 11.67 4.12 -0.72
C ILE A 93 12.46 5.15 -1.53
N ALA A 94 12.96 6.21 -0.88
CA ALA A 94 13.77 7.24 -1.54
C ALA A 94 15.15 6.73 -1.99
N SER A 95 15.59 5.57 -1.49
CA SER A 95 16.88 4.95 -1.80
C SER A 95 16.80 3.84 -2.86
N PHE A 96 15.60 3.56 -3.40
CA PHE A 96 15.39 2.62 -4.51
C PHE A 96 15.57 3.29 -5.87
#